data_AF-A0A0C2GSL8-F1
#
_entry.id   AF-A0A0C2GSL8-F1
#
_cell.length_a   1.000
_cell.length_b   1.000
_cell.length_c   1.000
_cell.angle_alpha   90.00
_cell.angle_beta   90.00
_cell.angle_gamma   90.00
#
_symmetry.space_group_name_H-M   'P 1'
#
loop_
_entity.id
_entity.type
_entity.pdbx_description
1 polymer ?
#
loop_
_entity_poly.entity_id
_entity_poly.type
_entity_poly.pdbx_seq_one_letter_code
_entity_poly.pdbx_strand_id
1 'polypeptide(L)'
;MPGVDIRVSGFGTSSAVEFVDKSRVAPGMYFFLLVENLVKWGFRRDMNILGAPYDYRIAPEELGEYYQRLRKLIEKAYVDAGNKRVVVVGHSLGNIIALHFFTRIVDQAWKDKYIKAFVTIGAPWAGSMKALKGYTSGHNFDAPNFFLPPMKLRPGQRTYTSLASLFPTRMAWRDEEVLATVGSTNYTVRFPKGSTETSMEITSNSASRHASILHPS
;
A
#
# COMPACT_ATOMS: atom_id res chain seq x y z
N MET A 1 -13.74 10.02 -12.96
CA MET A 1 -14.75 9.54 -13.91
C MET A 1 -16.05 10.26 -13.60
N PRO A 2 -16.55 11.14 -14.48
CA PRO A 2 -17.83 11.81 -14.26
C PRO A 2 -18.94 10.79 -14.00
N GLY A 3 -19.72 10.98 -12.92
CA GLY A 3 -20.86 10.11 -12.59
C GLY A 3 -20.54 8.79 -11.88
N VAL A 4 -19.31 8.58 -11.38
CA VAL A 4 -18.93 7.36 -10.65
C VAL A 4 -18.53 7.68 -9.21
N ASP A 5 -19.21 7.08 -8.24
CA ASP A 5 -18.88 7.11 -6.81
C ASP A 5 -18.37 5.73 -6.36
N ILE A 6 -17.31 5.69 -5.55
CA ILE A 6 -16.67 4.44 -5.11
C ILE A 6 -16.55 4.48 -3.60
N ARG A 7 -16.95 3.38 -2.95
CA ARG A 7 -17.00 3.26 -1.49
C ARG A 7 -16.30 2.01 -1.02
N VAL A 8 -15.61 2.14 0.10
CA VAL A 8 -15.00 1.01 0.81
C VAL A 8 -16.00 0.48 1.84
N SER A 9 -16.41 -0.78 1.68
CA SER A 9 -17.35 -1.44 2.59
C SER A 9 -16.65 -2.19 3.72
N GLY A 10 -17.38 -2.44 4.82
CA GLY A 10 -16.95 -3.37 5.88
C GLY A 10 -15.85 -2.83 6.81
N PHE A 11 -15.69 -1.52 6.88
CA PHE A 11 -14.77 -0.89 7.83
C PHE A 11 -15.15 -1.21 9.28
N GLY A 12 -14.17 -1.62 10.08
CA GLY A 12 -14.37 -2.13 11.44
C GLY A 12 -14.71 -3.62 11.49
N THR A 13 -14.96 -4.28 10.35
CA THR A 13 -15.21 -5.73 10.30
C THR A 13 -13.99 -6.48 9.78
N SER A 14 -13.71 -7.63 10.36
CA SER A 14 -12.65 -8.56 9.95
C SER A 14 -12.90 -9.14 8.56
N SER A 15 -14.15 -9.48 8.23
CA SER A 15 -14.51 -10.12 6.96
C SER A 15 -14.10 -9.32 5.72
N ALA A 16 -14.05 -7.99 5.82
CA ALA A 16 -13.69 -7.09 4.72
C ALA A 16 -12.22 -7.20 4.26
N VAL A 17 -11.36 -7.81 5.08
CA VAL A 17 -9.95 -8.04 4.75
C VAL A 17 -9.60 -9.53 4.67
N GLU A 18 -10.46 -10.41 5.19
CA GLU A 18 -10.26 -11.86 5.12
C GLU A 18 -10.33 -12.38 3.68
N PHE A 19 -11.26 -11.86 2.89
CA PHE A 19 -11.43 -12.22 1.49
C PHE A 19 -11.54 -10.99 0.59
N VAL A 20 -10.82 -10.98 -0.53
CA VAL A 20 -10.91 -9.93 -1.55
C VAL A 20 -12.09 -10.13 -2.52
N ASP A 21 -12.70 -11.32 -2.50
CA ASP A 21 -13.90 -11.67 -3.27
C ASP A 21 -15.03 -12.10 -2.32
N LYS A 22 -16.24 -11.56 -2.56
CA LYS A 22 -17.46 -11.89 -1.82
C LYS A 22 -17.87 -13.36 -1.94
N SER A 23 -17.44 -14.05 -3.00
CA SER A 23 -17.68 -15.48 -3.18
C SER A 23 -16.93 -16.35 -2.14
N ARG A 24 -15.92 -15.79 -1.48
CA ARG A 24 -15.07 -16.46 -0.46
C ARG A 24 -14.37 -17.73 -0.96
N VAL A 25 -14.13 -17.82 -2.26
CA VAL A 25 -13.35 -18.91 -2.85
C VAL A 25 -11.86 -18.77 -2.51
N ALA A 26 -11.14 -19.88 -2.57
CA ALA A 26 -9.74 -19.96 -2.18
C ALA A 26 -8.81 -18.91 -2.84
N PRO A 27 -8.92 -18.60 -4.16
CA PRO A 27 -8.15 -17.53 -4.78
C PRO A 27 -8.36 -16.13 -4.17
N GLY A 28 -9.51 -15.91 -3.52
CA GLY A 28 -9.85 -14.66 -2.85
C GLY A 28 -9.41 -14.59 -1.38
N MET A 29 -8.83 -15.66 -0.82
CA MET A 29 -8.35 -15.66 0.57
C MET A 29 -7.14 -14.71 0.72
N TYR A 30 -7.21 -13.81 1.70
CA TYR A 30 -6.15 -12.86 1.99
C TYR A 30 -5.75 -12.91 3.47
N PHE A 31 -6.46 -12.22 4.37
CA PHE A 31 -6.21 -12.34 5.82
C PHE A 31 -6.90 -13.52 6.50
N PHE A 32 -7.73 -14.29 5.78
CA PHE A 32 -8.53 -15.38 6.35
C PHE A 32 -7.72 -16.33 7.25
N LEU A 33 -6.58 -16.84 6.77
CA LEU A 33 -5.77 -17.78 7.55
C LEU A 33 -5.17 -17.16 8.81
N LEU A 34 -4.83 -15.86 8.78
CA LEU A 34 -4.36 -15.16 9.98
C LEU A 34 -5.50 -15.05 10.99
N VAL A 35 -6.67 -14.58 10.55
CA VAL A 35 -7.84 -14.40 11.41
C VAL A 35 -8.31 -15.73 12.00
N GLU A 36 -8.35 -16.80 11.20
CA GLU A 36 -8.68 -18.14 11.68
C GLU A 36 -7.76 -18.62 12.80
N ASN A 37 -6.45 -18.39 12.68
CA ASN A 37 -5.52 -18.76 13.74
C ASN A 37 -5.69 -17.90 15.00
N LEU A 38 -5.96 -16.60 14.86
CA LEU A 38 -6.27 -15.74 16.02
C LEU A 38 -7.54 -16.21 16.73
N VAL A 39 -8.58 -16.61 15.97
CA VAL A 39 -9.82 -17.14 16.54
C VAL A 39 -9.57 -18.42 17.33
N LYS A 40 -8.71 -19.32 16.83
CA LYS A 40 -8.28 -20.53 17.59
C LYS A 40 -7.57 -20.19 18.90
N TRP A 41 -6.97 -19.00 19.00
CA TRP A 41 -6.36 -18.49 20.24
C TRP A 41 -7.33 -17.72 21.15
N GLY A 42 -8.64 -17.73 20.83
CA GLY A 42 -9.68 -17.11 21.65
C GLY A 42 -10.02 -15.67 21.26
N PHE A 43 -9.47 -15.14 20.18
CA PHE A 43 -9.94 -13.89 19.60
C PHE A 43 -11.31 -14.07 18.93
N ARG A 44 -12.03 -12.98 18.75
CA ARG A 44 -13.38 -12.91 18.17
C ARG A 44 -13.41 -11.85 17.08
N ARG A 45 -13.81 -12.28 15.89
CA ARG A 45 -14.13 -11.42 14.74
C ARG A 45 -15.07 -10.29 15.17
N ASP A 46 -14.80 -9.10 14.66
CA ASP A 46 -15.61 -7.89 14.82
C ASP A 46 -15.76 -7.41 16.28
N MET A 47 -15.01 -8.01 17.20
CA MET A 47 -14.91 -7.58 18.60
C MET A 47 -13.49 -7.16 18.95
N ASN A 48 -12.53 -8.08 18.84
CA ASN A 48 -11.11 -7.82 19.10
C ASN A 48 -10.21 -8.18 17.91
N ILE A 49 -10.82 -8.51 16.76
CA ILE A 49 -10.21 -8.52 15.44
C ILE A 49 -11.04 -7.61 14.55
N LEU A 50 -10.46 -6.49 14.14
CA LEU A 50 -11.15 -5.45 13.36
C LEU A 50 -10.37 -5.19 12.07
N GLY A 51 -11.08 -5.12 10.94
CA GLY A 51 -10.49 -4.75 9.66
C GLY A 51 -10.56 -3.24 9.42
N ALA A 52 -9.50 -2.67 8.85
CA ALA A 52 -9.45 -1.29 8.40
C ALA A 52 -9.19 -1.24 6.88
N PRO A 53 -10.14 -1.69 6.04
CA PRO A 53 -10.03 -1.57 4.60
C PRO A 53 -10.00 -0.10 4.17
N TYR A 54 -9.28 0.18 3.10
CA TYR A 54 -9.15 1.51 2.49
C TYR A 54 -9.17 1.39 0.97
N ASP A 55 -9.29 2.53 0.29
CA ASP A 55 -9.16 2.56 -1.15
C ASP A 55 -7.67 2.43 -1.50
N TYR A 56 -7.25 1.21 -1.82
CA TYR A 56 -5.86 0.89 -2.09
C TYR A 56 -5.32 1.53 -3.36
N ARG A 57 -6.15 2.22 -4.16
CA ARG A 57 -5.72 2.93 -5.36
C ARG A 57 -5.07 4.26 -5.01
N ILE A 58 -5.46 4.85 -3.88
CA ILE A 58 -5.13 6.20 -3.45
C ILE A 58 -3.83 6.21 -2.61
N ALA A 59 -2.98 7.22 -2.82
CA ALA A 59 -1.71 7.37 -2.13
C ALA A 59 -1.90 7.69 -0.64
N PRO A 60 -0.91 7.39 0.22
CA PRO A 60 -1.01 7.63 1.67
C PRO A 60 -1.44 9.05 2.03
N GLU A 61 -0.95 10.07 1.33
CA GLU A 61 -1.16 11.50 1.61
C GLU A 61 -2.61 11.93 1.38
N GLU A 62 -3.34 11.20 0.54
CA GLU A 62 -4.71 11.53 0.11
C GLU A 62 -5.79 10.80 0.95
N LEU A 63 -5.40 9.93 1.89
CA LEU A 63 -6.29 9.09 2.70
C LEU A 63 -6.80 9.76 3.99
N GLY A 64 -6.95 11.09 4.00
CA GLY A 64 -7.28 11.88 5.19
C GLY A 64 -8.51 11.38 5.98
N GLU A 65 -9.63 11.14 5.29
CA GLU A 65 -10.86 10.63 5.93
C GLU A 65 -10.65 9.22 6.52
N TYR A 66 -9.94 8.35 5.80
CA TYR A 66 -9.60 7.02 6.28
C TYR A 66 -8.81 7.08 7.59
N TYR A 67 -7.82 7.97 7.70
CA TYR A 67 -7.04 8.08 8.94
C TYR A 67 -7.85 8.58 10.13
N GLN A 68 -8.81 9.48 9.91
CA GLN A 68 -9.74 9.89 10.97
C GLN A 68 -10.58 8.70 11.46
N ARG A 69 -11.05 7.86 10.53
CA ARG A 69 -11.80 6.64 10.85
C ARG A 69 -10.92 5.59 11.53
N LEU A 70 -9.67 5.44 11.10
CA LEU A 70 -8.69 4.51 11.68
C LEU A 70 -8.37 4.90 13.13
N ARG A 71 -8.13 6.19 13.39
CA ARG A 71 -7.90 6.72 14.73
C ARG A 71 -9.08 6.39 15.66
N LYS A 72 -10.31 6.69 15.23
CA LYS A 72 -11.53 6.38 15.99
C LYS A 72 -11.72 4.89 16.23
N LEU A 73 -11.40 4.06 15.23
CA LEU A 73 -11.48 2.60 15.36
C LEU A 73 -10.52 2.08 16.43
N ILE A 74 -9.27 2.57 16.45
CA ILE A 74 -8.26 2.18 17.44
C ILE A 74 -8.66 2.67 18.84
N GLU A 75 -9.10 3.92 18.98
CA GLU A 75 -9.58 4.47 20.25
C GLU A 75 -10.78 3.69 20.80
N LYS A 76 -11.74 3.32 19.93
CA LYS A 76 -12.86 2.45 20.30
C LYS A 76 -12.40 1.06 20.72
N ALA A 77 -11.55 0.41 19.93
CA ALA A 77 -11.04 -0.92 20.23
C ALA A 77 -10.28 -0.97 21.57
N TYR A 78 -9.56 0.09 21.90
CA TYR A 78 -8.89 0.24 23.20
C TYR A 78 -9.89 0.26 24.36
N VAL A 79 -10.96 1.05 24.26
CA VAL A 79 -12.00 1.15 25.29
C VAL A 79 -12.76 -0.17 25.41
N ASP A 80 -13.19 -0.76 24.30
CA ASP A 80 -13.93 -2.03 24.26
C ASP A 80 -13.10 -3.19 24.85
N ALA A 81 -11.77 -3.13 24.73
CA ALA A 81 -10.84 -4.11 25.29
C ALA A 81 -10.46 -3.84 26.75
N GLY A 82 -11.12 -2.90 27.44
CA GLY A 82 -10.85 -2.55 28.82
C GLY A 82 -9.51 -1.81 28.98
N ASN A 83 -9.27 -0.81 28.13
CA ASN A 83 -8.06 0.01 28.11
C ASN A 83 -6.77 -0.77 27.79
N LYS A 84 -6.90 -1.87 27.05
CA LYS A 84 -5.76 -2.64 26.53
C LYS A 84 -5.32 -2.07 25.19
N ARG A 85 -4.02 -1.84 25.05
CA ARG A 85 -3.41 -1.28 23.83
C ARG A 85 -3.58 -2.23 22.64
N VAL A 86 -3.79 -1.66 21.46
CA VAL A 86 -4.09 -2.35 20.21
C VAL A 86 -2.80 -2.77 19.50
N VAL A 87 -2.78 -3.98 18.96
CA VAL A 87 -1.75 -4.42 18.01
C VAL A 87 -2.24 -4.11 16.60
N VAL A 88 -1.46 -3.35 15.84
CA VAL A 88 -1.73 -3.08 14.43
C VAL A 88 -0.91 -4.02 13.58
N VAL A 89 -1.54 -4.68 12.61
CA VAL A 89 -0.88 -5.58 11.66
C VAL A 89 -1.00 -4.98 10.26
N GLY A 90 0.13 -4.69 9.64
CA GLY A 90 0.21 -4.21 8.26
C GLY A 90 0.74 -5.30 7.33
N HIS A 91 0.17 -5.41 6.13
CA HIS A 91 0.70 -6.26 5.06
C HIS A 91 0.94 -5.44 3.79
N SER A 92 2.10 -5.64 3.15
CA SER A 92 2.49 -4.95 1.91
C SER A 92 2.27 -3.43 2.00
N LEU A 93 1.51 -2.84 1.08
CA LEU A 93 1.14 -1.41 1.07
C LEU A 93 0.51 -0.94 2.38
N GLY A 94 -0.23 -1.80 3.10
CA GLY A 94 -0.84 -1.45 4.38
C GLY A 94 0.19 -1.03 5.44
N ASN A 95 1.45 -1.46 5.31
CA ASN A 95 2.53 -1.00 6.17
C ASN A 95 2.90 0.47 5.92
N ILE A 96 2.90 0.90 4.65
CA ILE A 96 3.17 2.30 4.28
C ILE A 96 2.03 3.20 4.76
N ILE A 97 0.78 2.74 4.62
CA ILE A 97 -0.40 3.46 5.13
C ILE A 97 -0.32 3.60 6.66
N ALA A 98 -0.01 2.52 7.39
CA ALA A 98 0.14 2.57 8.83
C ALA A 98 1.33 3.43 9.28
N LEU A 99 2.45 3.39 8.57
CA LEU A 99 3.61 4.25 8.84
C LEU A 99 3.26 5.72 8.65
N HIS A 100 2.57 6.08 7.57
CA HIS A 100 2.08 7.44 7.34
C HIS A 100 1.18 7.90 8.49
N PHE A 101 0.23 7.06 8.90
CA PHE A 101 -0.62 7.33 10.07
C PHE A 101 0.20 7.62 11.34
N PHE A 102 1.16 6.76 11.69
CA PHE A 102 1.96 6.88 12.92
C PHE A 102 2.99 8.01 12.92
N THR A 103 3.33 8.55 11.76
CA THR A 103 4.38 9.58 11.62
C THR A 103 3.83 10.94 11.25
N ARG A 104 2.65 11.01 10.61
CA ARG A 104 2.08 12.26 10.09
C ARG A 104 0.73 12.63 10.71
N ILE A 105 -0.02 11.66 11.26
CA ILE A 105 -1.40 11.91 11.71
C ILE A 105 -1.52 11.93 13.24
N VAL A 106 -0.82 11.04 13.93
CA VAL A 106 -0.87 10.94 15.41
C VAL A 106 0.47 11.29 16.05
N ASP A 107 0.41 11.86 17.24
CA ASP A 107 1.59 12.19 18.04
C ASP A 107 2.10 10.99 18.87
N GLN A 108 3.23 11.19 19.55
CA GLN A 108 3.85 10.14 20.36
C GLN A 108 3.00 9.77 21.58
N ALA A 109 2.38 10.74 22.26
CA ALA A 109 1.56 10.48 23.44
C ALA A 109 0.33 9.62 23.09
N TRP A 110 -0.28 9.84 21.93
CA TRP A 110 -1.36 9.03 21.41
C TRP A 110 -0.89 7.60 21.14
N LYS A 111 0.26 7.41 20.50
CA LYS A 111 0.83 6.07 20.23
C LYS A 111 1.11 5.32 21.53
N ASP A 112 1.73 5.98 22.50
CA ASP A 112 2.07 5.39 23.80
C ASP A 112 0.82 4.96 24.57
N LYS A 113 -0.29 5.69 24.42
CA LYS A 113 -1.57 5.34 25.04
C LYS A 113 -2.27 4.18 24.36
N TYR A 114 -2.38 4.19 23.03
CA TYR A 114 -3.29 3.30 22.30
C TYR A 114 -2.63 2.10 21.62
N ILE A 115 -1.33 2.16 21.30
CA ILE A 115 -0.65 1.14 20.48
C ILE A 115 0.24 0.25 21.35
N LYS A 116 0.07 -1.06 21.20
CA LYS A 116 0.92 -2.07 21.85
C LYS A 116 2.11 -2.41 20.99
N ALA A 117 1.87 -2.65 19.71
CA ALA A 117 2.87 -3.07 18.74
C ALA A 117 2.36 -2.78 17.32
N PHE A 118 3.31 -2.61 16.40
CA PHE A 118 3.06 -2.59 14.97
C PHE A 118 3.80 -3.77 14.32
N VAL A 119 3.05 -4.77 13.88
CA VAL A 119 3.57 -5.97 13.23
C VAL A 119 3.52 -5.76 11.72
N THR A 120 4.67 -5.92 11.06
CA THR A 120 4.82 -5.60 9.65
C THR A 120 5.11 -6.86 8.85
N ILE A 121 4.32 -7.10 7.80
CA ILE A 121 4.45 -8.28 6.94
C ILE A 121 4.73 -7.81 5.52
N GLY A 122 5.92 -8.10 4.99
CA GLY A 122 6.29 -7.79 3.60
C GLY A 122 6.24 -6.30 3.25
N ALA A 123 6.68 -5.42 4.15
CA ALA A 123 6.60 -3.97 3.98
C ALA A 123 7.57 -3.45 2.89
N PRO A 124 7.08 -2.70 1.88
CA PRO A 124 7.92 -2.12 0.83
C PRO A 124 8.50 -0.76 1.26
N TRP A 125 9.27 -0.72 2.37
CA TRP A 125 9.75 0.54 2.96
C TRP A 125 10.49 1.46 1.99
N ALA A 126 11.28 0.87 1.09
CA ALA A 126 12.06 1.58 0.09
C ALA A 126 11.38 1.63 -1.28
N GLY A 127 10.12 1.19 -1.40
CA GLY A 127 9.44 0.99 -2.68
C GLY A 127 9.56 -0.44 -3.21
N SER A 128 9.13 -0.64 -4.46
CA SER A 128 9.02 -1.97 -5.08
C SER A 128 9.27 -1.94 -6.59
N MET A 129 10.16 -2.82 -7.06
CA MET A 129 10.32 -3.08 -8.49
C MET A 129 9.06 -3.64 -9.15
N LYS A 130 8.20 -4.33 -8.40
CA LYS A 130 6.89 -4.79 -8.90
C LYS A 130 5.96 -3.60 -9.21
N ALA A 131 6.01 -2.55 -8.39
CA ALA A 131 5.27 -1.32 -8.64
C ALA A 131 5.76 -0.64 -9.93
N LEU A 132 7.08 -0.52 -10.09
CA LEU A 132 7.68 0.04 -11.32
C LEU A 132 7.32 -0.80 -12.56
N LYS A 133 7.37 -2.13 -12.48
CA LYS A 133 6.92 -3.03 -13.57
C LYS A 133 5.46 -2.80 -13.92
N GLY A 134 4.57 -2.77 -12.92
CA GLY A 134 3.15 -2.50 -13.10
C GLY A 134 2.90 -1.16 -13.81
N TYR A 135 3.66 -0.13 -13.45
CA TYR A 135 3.56 1.18 -14.07
C TYR A 135 4.10 1.24 -15.51
N THR A 136 5.17 0.50 -15.81
CA THR A 136 5.88 0.58 -17.10
C THR A 136 5.32 -0.37 -18.16
N SER A 137 5.23 -1.67 -17.85
CA SER A 137 4.83 -2.74 -18.77
C SER A 137 3.52 -3.44 -18.37
N GLY A 138 2.94 -3.05 -17.23
CA GLY A 138 1.77 -3.70 -16.67
C GLY A 138 2.15 -4.95 -15.85
N HIS A 139 1.29 -5.30 -14.90
CA HIS A 139 1.47 -6.48 -14.06
C HIS A 139 0.16 -7.22 -13.88
N ASN A 140 0.08 -8.47 -14.33
CA ASN A 140 -1.12 -9.29 -14.27
C ASN A 140 -1.14 -10.28 -13.10
N PHE A 141 -0.26 -10.09 -12.10
CA PHE A 141 -0.21 -10.92 -10.89
C PHE A 141 -0.02 -12.40 -11.19
N ASP A 142 0.83 -12.68 -12.18
CA ASP A 142 1.20 -14.02 -12.62
C ASP A 142 0.02 -14.82 -13.21
N ALA A 143 -1.08 -14.14 -13.56
CA ALA A 143 -2.16 -14.70 -14.35
C ALA A 143 -1.69 -15.06 -15.78
N PRO A 144 -2.31 -16.04 -16.45
CA PRO A 144 -1.96 -16.37 -17.82
C PRO A 144 -2.16 -15.19 -18.78
N ASN A 145 -1.14 -14.88 -19.59
CA ASN A 145 -1.16 -13.71 -20.49
C ASN A 145 -2.30 -13.73 -21.52
N PHE A 146 -2.73 -14.91 -21.97
CA PHE A 146 -3.84 -15.03 -22.92
C PHE A 146 -5.18 -14.63 -22.30
N PHE A 147 -5.32 -14.80 -20.98
CA PHE A 147 -6.51 -14.43 -20.22
C PHE A 147 -6.45 -12.97 -19.78
N LEU A 148 -5.30 -12.55 -19.25
CA LEU A 148 -5.11 -11.20 -18.70
C LEU A 148 -3.80 -10.56 -19.19
N PRO A 149 -3.80 -9.95 -20.40
CA PRO A 149 -2.61 -9.32 -20.94
C PRO A 149 -2.15 -8.12 -20.08
N PRO A 150 -0.89 -8.07 -19.61
CA PRO A 150 -0.39 -6.98 -18.75
C PRO A 150 -0.58 -5.58 -19.34
N MET A 151 -0.36 -5.45 -20.65
CA MET A 151 -0.48 -4.17 -21.35
C MET A 151 -1.90 -3.61 -21.36
N LYS A 152 -2.93 -4.47 -21.25
CA LYS A 152 -4.33 -4.03 -21.13
C LYS A 152 -4.66 -3.52 -19.72
N LEU A 153 -3.94 -4.00 -18.69
CA LEU A 153 -4.10 -3.54 -17.31
C LEU A 153 -3.37 -2.23 -17.03
N ARG A 154 -2.25 -2.00 -17.72
CA ARG A 154 -1.36 -0.86 -17.48
C ARG A 154 -2.07 0.50 -17.42
N PRO A 155 -3.00 0.85 -18.32
CA PRO A 155 -3.70 2.15 -18.24
C PRO A 155 -4.43 2.34 -16.91
N GLY A 156 -5.10 1.29 -16.41
CA GLY A 156 -5.76 1.31 -15.10
C GLY A 156 -4.74 1.33 -13.95
N GLN A 157 -3.67 0.55 -14.03
CA GLN A 157 -2.63 0.54 -12.99
C GLN A 157 -1.93 1.90 -12.83
N ARG A 158 -1.80 2.68 -13.92
CA ARG A 158 -1.24 4.04 -13.88
C ARG A 158 -2.15 5.07 -13.22
N THR A 159 -3.44 4.80 -13.06
CA THR A 159 -4.35 5.72 -12.34
C THR A 159 -4.26 5.54 -10.82
N TYR A 160 -3.58 4.51 -10.33
CA TYR A 160 -3.44 4.26 -8.90
C TYR A 160 -2.26 5.09 -8.38
N THR A 161 -2.54 6.21 -7.70
CA THR A 161 -1.52 7.09 -7.12
C THR A 161 -0.67 6.35 -6.06
N SER A 162 -1.26 5.37 -5.37
CA SER A 162 -0.57 4.42 -4.50
C SER A 162 0.55 3.60 -5.18
N LEU A 163 0.44 3.34 -6.48
CA LEU A 163 1.47 2.59 -7.20
C LEU A 163 2.69 3.47 -7.45
N ALA A 164 2.47 4.75 -7.77
CA ALA A 164 3.53 5.73 -7.94
C ALA A 164 4.24 6.02 -6.61
N SER A 165 3.52 6.05 -5.49
CA SER A 165 4.13 6.24 -4.15
C SER A 165 5.03 5.08 -3.71
N LEU A 166 5.00 3.94 -4.42
CA LEU A 166 5.83 2.76 -4.15
C LEU A 166 7.01 2.62 -5.12
N PHE A 167 7.39 3.69 -5.82
CA PHE A 167 8.58 3.64 -6.67
C PHE A 167 9.86 3.44 -5.85
N PRO A 168 10.87 2.77 -6.42
CA PRO A 168 12.17 2.58 -5.78
C PRO A 168 12.76 3.89 -5.23
N THR A 169 13.29 3.84 -4.00
CA THR A 169 13.91 4.98 -3.32
C THR A 169 15.39 4.75 -3.01
N ARG A 170 16.11 5.84 -2.69
CA ARG A 170 17.52 5.82 -2.24
C ARG A 170 17.77 4.94 -1.01
N MET A 171 16.72 4.56 -0.28
CA MET A 171 16.86 3.72 0.92
C MET A 171 17.36 2.32 0.58
N ALA A 172 17.11 1.82 -0.65
CA ALA A 172 17.56 0.49 -1.07
C ALA A 172 18.21 0.45 -2.46
N TRP A 173 17.97 1.44 -3.33
CA TRP A 173 18.54 1.48 -4.69
C TRP A 173 19.56 2.60 -4.85
N ARG A 174 20.65 2.31 -5.58
CA ARG A 174 21.70 3.31 -5.90
C ARG A 174 21.32 4.13 -7.14
N ASP A 175 21.88 5.33 -7.25
CA ASP A 175 21.58 6.27 -8.35
C ASP A 175 21.95 5.70 -9.73
N GLU A 176 23.00 4.87 -9.78
CA GLU A 176 23.51 4.25 -11.01
C GLU A 176 22.95 2.84 -11.25
N GLU A 177 22.08 2.35 -10.37
CA GLU A 177 21.52 1.01 -10.49
C GLU A 177 20.52 0.95 -11.64
N VAL A 178 20.77 0.05 -12.59
CA VAL A 178 19.88 -0.15 -13.75
C VAL A 178 18.63 -0.89 -13.29
N LEU A 179 17.51 -0.19 -13.32
CA LEU A 179 16.20 -0.69 -12.91
C LEU A 179 15.43 -1.32 -14.07
N ALA A 180 15.68 -0.86 -15.30
CA ALA A 180 15.09 -1.43 -16.50
C ALA A 180 16.00 -1.23 -17.71
N THR A 181 15.88 -2.13 -18.68
CA THR A 181 16.53 -2.02 -19.98
C THR A 181 15.48 -2.18 -21.08
N VAL A 182 15.47 -1.28 -22.06
CA VAL A 182 14.61 -1.36 -23.24
C VAL A 182 15.50 -1.22 -24.48
N GLY A 183 15.58 -2.27 -25.29
CA GLY A 183 16.56 -2.34 -26.38
C GLY A 183 17.98 -2.23 -25.82
N SER A 184 18.75 -1.25 -26.28
CA SER A 184 20.10 -0.93 -25.78
C SER A 184 20.12 0.15 -24.69
N THR A 185 18.96 0.63 -24.25
CA THR A 185 18.85 1.76 -23.33
C THR A 185 18.61 1.27 -21.90
N ASN A 186 19.50 1.66 -20.99
CA ASN A 186 19.35 1.44 -19.56
C ASN A 186 18.66 2.64 -18.89
N TYR A 187 17.83 2.32 -17.90
CA TYR A 187 17.08 3.24 -17.08
C TYR A 187 17.43 3.05 -15.62
N THR A 188 17.97 4.09 -15.00
CA THR A 188 18.26 4.13 -13.57
C THR A 188 17.28 5.04 -12.85
N VAL A 189 17.29 5.01 -11.53
CA VAL A 189 16.59 6.02 -10.72
C VAL A 189 17.57 7.13 -10.39
N ARG A 190 17.33 8.33 -10.89
CA ARG A 190 18.12 9.50 -10.47
C ARG A 190 17.30 10.30 -9.49
N PHE A 191 17.86 10.51 -8.32
CA PHE A 191 17.28 11.36 -7.29
C PHE A 191 18.13 12.65 -7.25
N PRO A 192 17.57 13.85 -7.42
CA PRO A 192 18.35 15.09 -7.34
C PRO A 192 19.04 15.28 -5.98
N LYS A 193 20.24 15.89 -5.95
CA LYS A 193 20.88 16.26 -4.67
C LYS A 193 20.07 17.39 -4.01
N GLY A 194 19.64 17.19 -2.78
CA GLY A 194 18.92 18.20 -1.98
C GLY A 194 17.38 18.11 -2.02
N SER A 195 16.80 17.18 -2.79
CA SER A 195 15.35 16.92 -2.73
C SER A 195 15.04 15.90 -1.63
N THR A 196 14.21 16.29 -0.67
CA THR A 196 13.54 15.36 0.26
C THR A 196 12.34 14.67 -0.38
N GLU A 197 11.99 15.07 -1.60
CA GLU A 197 10.89 14.51 -2.39
C GLU A 197 11.39 13.46 -3.38
N THR A 198 10.57 12.42 -3.53
CA THR A 198 10.70 11.24 -4.37
C THR A 198 10.59 11.58 -5.87
N SER A 199 11.35 12.55 -6.36
CA SER A 199 11.45 12.78 -7.80
C SER A 199 12.33 11.69 -8.41
N MET A 200 11.68 10.67 -8.97
CA MET A 200 12.31 9.64 -9.77
C MET A 200 12.46 10.15 -11.21
N GLU A 201 13.67 10.54 -11.58
CA GLU A 201 14.01 10.74 -12.99
C GLU A 201 14.51 9.43 -13.58
N ILE A 202 13.85 8.98 -14.65
CA ILE A 202 14.28 7.83 -15.43
C ILE A 202 15.12 8.37 -16.60
N THR A 203 16.45 8.25 -16.48
CA THR A 203 17.39 8.75 -17.49
C THR A 203 17.95 7.64 -18.36
N SER A 204 18.21 7.93 -19.64
CA SER A 204 18.84 7.02 -20.59
C SER A 204 20.30 7.40 -20.86
N ASN A 205 21.18 6.40 -21.03
CA ASN A 205 22.60 6.61 -21.38
C ASN A 205 22.84 7.03 -22.85
N SER A 206 21.80 7.11 -23.68
CA SER A 206 21.91 7.58 -25.06
C SER A 206 21.32 8.98 -25.17
N ALA A 207 22.18 10.00 -25.31
CA ALA A 207 21.89 11.38 -25.71
C ALA A 207 20.50 11.94 -25.33
N SER A 208 20.45 12.67 -24.21
CA SER A 208 19.50 13.75 -23.93
C SER A 208 18.04 13.54 -24.39
N ARG A 209 17.34 12.55 -23.83
CA ARG A 209 15.88 12.59 -23.74
C ARG A 209 15.44 12.44 -22.30
N HIS A 210 14.92 13.53 -21.73
CA HIS A 210 14.43 13.61 -20.37
C HIS A 210 12.96 13.16 -20.38
N ALA A 211 12.65 12.12 -19.61
CA ALA A 211 11.27 11.72 -19.32
C ALA A 211 11.06 11.87 -17.82
N SER A 212 10.58 13.04 -17.40
CA SER A 212 10.19 13.30 -16.02
C SER A 212 8.80 12.71 -15.80
N ILE A 213 8.66 11.75 -14.89
CA ILE A 213 7.35 11.35 -14.37
C ILE A 213 7.07 12.29 -13.20
N LEU A 214 6.45 13.43 -13.49
CA LEU A 214 6.01 14.37 -12.46
C LEU A 214 4.76 13.80 -11.77
N HIS A 215 4.78 13.81 -10.44
CA HIS A 215 3.57 13.59 -9.65
C HIS A 215 2.58 14.72 -9.97
N PRO A 216 1.32 14.42 -10.30
CA PRO A 216 0.29 15.44 -10.41
C PRO A 216 0.09 16.08 -9.02
N SER A 217 0.06 17.42 -9.02
CA SER A 217 -0.18 18.29 -7.86
C SER A 217 -1.59 18.16 -7.31
#